data_AF-A0A534TKC1-F1
#
_entry.id   AF-A0A534TKC1-F1
#
_cell.length_a   1.000
_cell.length_b   1.000
_cell.length_c   1.000
_cell.angle_alpha   90.00
_cell.angle_beta   90.00
_cell.angle_gamma   90.00
#
_symmetry.space_group_name_H-M   'P 1'
#
loop_
_entity.id
_entity.type
_entity.pdbx_description
1 polymer ?
#
loop_
_entity_poly.entity_id
_entity_poly.type
_entity_poly.pdbx_seq_one_letter_code
_entity_poly.pdbx_strand_id
1 'polypeptide(L)'
;MPAWDLRAPKVGEQATDLDLLDESGRPVHLSALARRSPILVLVFGGLDDAAGIRLLRDYRDATLPVVRAGAFICAIGPAEPAALRYLRSQCGFAFPMLSDADGTALSRWGMLDRAGLFLLDRGLVVRQRALGATLAPDAILSFLRRGGARRAKVNLRDRALHFLQAIQHAFRPLRPVR
;
A
#
# COMPACT_ATOMS: atom_id res chain seq x y z
N MET A 1 -11.00 16.44 0.63
CA MET A 1 -11.64 15.20 1.16
C MET A 1 -10.89 14.77 2.41
N PRO A 2 -11.57 14.29 3.45
CA PRO A 2 -10.96 14.13 4.78
C PRO A 2 -10.13 12.83 4.90
N ALA A 3 -9.14 12.84 5.80
CA ALA A 3 -8.17 11.76 6.03
C ALA A 3 -8.77 10.44 6.61
N TRP A 4 -10.10 10.36 6.74
CA TRP A 4 -10.83 9.26 7.38
C TRP A 4 -11.52 8.29 6.43
N ASP A 5 -11.34 8.39 5.10
CA ASP A 5 -11.95 7.44 4.14
C ASP A 5 -11.72 5.99 4.60
N LEU A 6 -12.82 5.33 4.98
CA LEU A 6 -12.80 4.03 5.66
C LEU A 6 -12.31 2.90 4.75
N ARG A 7 -12.26 3.14 3.44
CA ARG A 7 -11.78 2.18 2.44
C ARG A 7 -10.26 2.16 2.35
N ALA A 8 -9.61 3.27 2.67
CA ALA A 8 -8.16 3.36 2.60
C ALA A 8 -7.53 2.59 3.79
N PRO A 9 -6.69 1.57 3.53
CA PRO A 9 -6.16 0.73 4.58
C PRO A 9 -5.30 1.55 5.53
N LYS A 10 -5.46 1.33 6.84
CA LYS A 10 -4.77 2.10 7.88
C LYS A 10 -3.47 1.41 8.29
N VAL A 11 -2.56 2.19 8.89
CA VAL A 11 -1.31 1.63 9.45
C VAL A 11 -1.65 0.52 10.46
N GLY A 12 -1.02 -0.63 10.29
CA GLY A 12 -1.25 -1.84 11.08
C GLY A 12 -2.30 -2.79 10.50
N GLU A 13 -3.15 -2.33 9.59
CA GLU A 13 -4.13 -3.19 8.91
C GLU A 13 -3.48 -3.92 7.73
N GLN A 14 -3.98 -5.12 7.44
CA GLN A 14 -3.64 -5.83 6.22
C GLN A 14 -4.46 -5.23 5.07
N ALA A 15 -3.78 -4.70 4.06
CA ALA A 15 -4.43 -4.18 2.87
C ALA A 15 -5.03 -5.32 2.03
N THR A 16 -6.18 -5.05 1.41
CA THR A 16 -6.76 -5.92 0.39
C THR A 16 -5.78 -6.07 -0.77
N ASP A 17 -5.55 -7.31 -1.22
CA ASP A 17 -4.74 -7.56 -2.40
C ASP A 17 -5.45 -7.01 -3.65
N LEU A 18 -4.69 -6.39 -4.54
CA LEU A 18 -5.23 -5.76 -5.74
C LEU A 18 -4.85 -6.55 -6.97
N ASP A 19 -5.83 -6.75 -7.84
CA ASP A 19 -5.69 -7.33 -9.17
C ASP A 19 -5.45 -6.19 -10.16
N LEU A 20 -4.28 -6.17 -10.78
CA LEU A 20 -3.82 -5.09 -11.64
C LEU A 20 -3.26 -5.66 -12.94
N LEU A 21 -2.98 -4.79 -13.91
CA LEU A 21 -2.23 -5.15 -15.11
C LEU A 21 -0.86 -4.48 -15.12
N ASP A 22 0.17 -5.18 -15.60
CA ASP A 22 1.44 -4.54 -15.94
C ASP A 22 1.35 -3.73 -17.24
N GLU A 23 2.43 -3.06 -17.61
CA GLU A 23 2.54 -2.24 -18.83
C GLU A 23 2.42 -3.03 -20.15
N SER A 24 2.42 -4.37 -20.09
CA SER A 24 2.16 -5.30 -21.20
C SER A 24 0.75 -5.90 -21.15
N GLY A 25 -0.09 -5.50 -20.20
CA GLY A 25 -1.44 -6.02 -20.02
C GLY A 25 -1.50 -7.37 -19.30
N ARG A 26 -0.42 -7.80 -18.64
CA ARG A 26 -0.41 -9.09 -17.91
C ARG A 26 -0.92 -8.89 -16.48
N PRO A 27 -1.72 -9.83 -15.95
CA PRO A 27 -2.18 -9.76 -14.56
C PRO A 27 -1.03 -9.75 -13.54
N VAL A 28 -1.13 -8.86 -12.55
CA VAL A 28 -0.19 -8.72 -11.43
C VAL A 28 -0.99 -8.54 -10.15
N HIS A 29 -0.64 -9.32 -9.12
CA HIS A 29 -1.15 -9.13 -7.76
C HIS A 29 -0.11 -8.43 -6.88
N LEU A 30 -0.54 -7.52 -6.00
CA LEU A 30 0.38 -6.85 -5.08
C LEU A 30 1.07 -7.83 -4.14
N SER A 31 0.36 -8.86 -3.67
CA SER A 31 0.95 -9.91 -2.83
C SER A 31 2.12 -10.59 -3.50
N ALA A 32 2.08 -10.80 -4.83
CA ALA A 32 3.17 -11.41 -5.58
C ALA A 32 4.43 -10.54 -5.57
N LEU A 33 4.27 -9.22 -5.73
CA LEU A 33 5.37 -8.25 -5.63
C LEU A 33 5.95 -8.19 -4.21
N ALA A 34 5.08 -8.23 -3.19
CA ALA A 34 5.44 -8.13 -1.78
C ALA A 34 6.18 -9.37 -1.23
N ARG A 35 6.16 -10.53 -1.90
CA ARG A 35 6.84 -11.75 -1.39
C ARG A 35 8.35 -11.55 -1.18
N ARG A 36 8.99 -10.77 -2.06
CA ARG A 36 10.45 -10.57 -2.07
C ARG A 36 10.90 -9.52 -1.07
N SER A 37 10.18 -8.41 -0.99
CA SER A 37 10.51 -7.26 -0.17
C SER A 37 9.26 -6.48 0.18
N PRO A 38 9.29 -5.62 1.22
CA PRO A 38 8.30 -4.55 1.35
C PRO A 38 8.12 -3.78 0.04
N ILE A 39 6.91 -3.29 -0.20
CA ILE A 39 6.57 -2.52 -1.40
C ILE A 39 6.10 -1.12 -1.01
N LEU A 40 6.65 -0.11 -1.68
CA LEU A 40 6.16 1.24 -1.67
C LEU A 40 5.27 1.44 -2.90
N VAL A 41 3.97 1.49 -2.66
CA VAL A 41 2.95 1.71 -3.68
C VAL A 41 2.67 3.21 -3.75
N LEU A 42 2.92 3.80 -4.91
CA LEU A 42 2.54 5.16 -5.24
C LEU A 42 1.20 5.11 -5.98
N VAL A 43 0.26 5.97 -5.64
CA VAL A 43 -1.05 6.05 -6.28
C VAL A 43 -1.27 7.45 -6.80
N PHE A 44 -1.87 7.56 -7.98
CA PHE A 44 -2.26 8.81 -8.61
C PHE A 44 -3.62 8.65 -9.28
N GLY A 45 -4.41 9.72 -9.32
CA GLY A 45 -5.83 9.68 -9.73
C GLY A 45 -6.07 9.71 -11.24
N GLY A 46 -5.04 9.94 -12.05
CA GLY A 46 -5.18 10.07 -13.50
C GLY A 46 -3.95 10.69 -14.16
N LEU A 47 -3.88 10.65 -15.50
CA LEU A 47 -2.74 11.22 -16.24
C LEU A 47 -2.64 12.75 -16.14
N ASP A 48 -3.74 13.40 -15.80
CA ASP A 48 -3.91 14.84 -15.56
C ASP A 48 -3.77 15.22 -14.06
N ASP A 49 -3.57 14.26 -13.17
CA ASP A 49 -3.35 14.49 -11.73
C ASP A 49 -1.97 15.10 -11.48
N ALA A 50 -1.89 16.43 -11.48
CA ALA A 50 -0.63 17.14 -11.25
C ALA A 50 0.02 16.79 -9.90
N ALA A 51 -0.76 16.54 -8.85
CA ALA A 51 -0.24 16.19 -7.53
C ALA A 51 0.34 14.77 -7.54
N GLY A 52 -0.35 13.83 -8.19
CA GLY A 52 0.11 12.45 -8.40
C GLY A 52 1.35 12.37 -9.27
N ILE A 53 1.38 13.08 -10.41
CA ILE A 53 2.57 13.13 -11.28
C ILE A 53 3.75 13.74 -10.53
N ARG A 54 3.54 14.75 -9.69
CA ARG A 54 4.59 15.29 -8.81
C ARG A 54 5.10 14.25 -7.83
N LEU A 55 4.21 13.52 -7.15
CA LEU A 55 4.59 12.41 -6.26
C LEU A 55 5.45 11.37 -6.99
N LEU A 56 5.08 10.96 -8.20
CA LEU A 56 5.86 10.00 -8.98
C LEU A 56 7.27 10.53 -9.30
N ARG A 57 7.40 11.82 -9.62
CA ARG A 57 8.69 12.48 -9.88
C ARG A 57 9.55 12.59 -8.61
N ASP A 58 8.96 12.91 -7.47
CA ASP A 58 9.69 12.94 -6.20
C ASP A 58 10.31 11.57 -5.89
N TYR A 59 9.60 10.47 -6.18
CA TYR A 59 10.11 9.11 -5.99
C TYR A 59 10.98 8.59 -7.13
N ARG A 60 10.90 9.15 -8.34
CA ARG A 60 11.87 8.89 -9.41
C ARG A 60 13.27 9.23 -8.92
N ASP A 61 13.43 10.43 -8.36
CA ASP A 61 14.73 10.94 -7.92
C ASP A 61 15.24 10.20 -6.67
N ALA A 62 14.32 9.58 -5.91
CA ALA A 62 14.62 8.75 -4.74
C ALA A 62 14.60 7.23 -4.98
N THR A 63 14.43 6.75 -6.23
CA THR A 63 14.17 5.33 -6.50
C THR A 63 15.31 4.44 -6.01
N LEU A 64 16.57 4.78 -6.36
CA LEU A 64 17.73 3.98 -5.98
C LEU A 64 17.95 3.93 -4.46
N PRO A 65 17.90 5.05 -3.71
CA PRO A 65 17.91 5.03 -2.25
C PRO A 65 16.85 4.12 -1.61
N VAL A 66 15.61 4.14 -2.12
CA VAL A 66 14.50 3.34 -1.57
C VAL A 66 14.74 1.84 -1.81
N VAL A 67 15.17 1.49 -3.02
CA VAL A 67 15.54 0.10 -3.37
C VAL A 67 16.70 -0.40 -2.52
N ARG A 68 17.75 0.42 -2.32
CA ARG A 68 18.88 0.11 -1.44
C ARG A 68 18.47 -0.03 0.03
N ALA A 69 17.43 0.67 0.46
CA ALA A 69 16.85 0.53 1.80
C ALA A 69 15.96 -0.73 1.94
N GLY A 70 15.81 -1.52 0.88
CA GLY A 70 15.15 -2.82 0.90
C GLY A 70 13.66 -2.80 0.56
N ALA A 71 13.15 -1.72 -0.03
CA ALA A 71 11.77 -1.65 -0.51
C ALA A 71 11.72 -1.58 -2.05
N PHE A 72 10.78 -2.31 -2.64
CA PHE A 72 10.46 -2.23 -4.06
C PHE A 72 9.44 -1.11 -4.29
N ILE A 73 9.55 -0.36 -5.39
CA ILE A 73 8.59 0.70 -5.72
C ILE A 73 7.74 0.26 -6.90
N CYS A 74 6.44 0.53 -6.86
CA CYS A 74 5.56 0.52 -8.03
C CYS A 74 4.58 1.70 -7.94
N ALA A 75 4.01 2.08 -9.07
CA ALA A 75 2.91 3.04 -9.12
C ALA A 75 1.63 2.38 -9.65
N ILE A 76 0.47 2.85 -9.20
CA ILE A 76 -0.85 2.39 -9.65
C ILE A 76 -1.67 3.61 -10.09
N GLY A 77 -2.35 3.51 -11.23
CA GLY A 77 -3.26 4.56 -11.68
C GLY A 77 -4.37 4.05 -12.61
N PRO A 78 -5.46 4.81 -12.75
CA PRO A 78 -6.63 4.41 -13.54
C PRO A 78 -6.46 4.77 -15.02
N ALA A 79 -5.51 4.11 -15.69
CA ALA A 79 -5.27 4.30 -17.12
C ALA A 79 -4.81 3.01 -17.78
N GLU A 80 -5.00 2.91 -19.10
CA GLU A 80 -4.62 1.76 -19.91
C GLU A 80 -3.11 1.43 -19.79
N PRO A 81 -2.70 0.14 -19.86
CA PRO A 81 -1.30 -0.27 -19.81
C PRO A 81 -0.39 0.49 -20.78
N ALA A 82 -0.86 0.72 -22.00
CA ALA A 82 -0.09 1.44 -23.03
C ALA A 82 0.14 2.92 -22.67
N ALA A 83 -0.84 3.58 -22.06
CA ALA A 83 -0.72 4.96 -21.61
C ALA A 83 0.24 5.07 -20.43
N LEU A 84 0.18 4.12 -19.50
CA LEU A 84 1.12 4.06 -18.37
C LEU A 84 2.55 3.80 -18.82
N ARG A 85 2.74 2.91 -19.81
CA ARG A 85 4.04 2.66 -20.44
C ARG A 85 4.62 3.92 -21.08
N TYR A 86 3.77 4.68 -21.78
CA TYR A 86 4.17 5.96 -22.36
C TYR A 86 4.58 6.95 -21.26
N LEU A 87 3.76 7.12 -20.21
CA LEU A 87 4.06 7.99 -19.07
C LEU A 87 5.39 7.61 -18.39
N ARG A 88 5.61 6.32 -18.15
CA ARG A 88 6.85 5.78 -17.57
C ARG A 88 8.07 6.19 -18.40
N SER A 89 8.00 5.96 -19.71
CA SER A 89 9.08 6.28 -20.64
C SER A 89 9.33 7.79 -20.72
N GLN A 90 8.28 8.60 -20.83
CA GLN A 90 8.39 10.06 -20.97
C GLN A 90 8.96 10.72 -19.70
N CYS A 91 8.58 10.22 -18.52
CA CYS A 91 9.03 10.81 -17.25
C CYS A 91 10.33 10.18 -16.71
N GLY A 92 10.83 9.11 -17.33
CA GLY A 92 12.05 8.41 -16.91
C GLY A 92 11.88 7.63 -15.60
N PHE A 93 10.72 7.03 -15.37
CA PHE A 93 10.47 6.27 -14.14
C PHE A 93 11.14 4.88 -14.18
N ALA A 94 11.98 4.61 -13.19
CA ALA A 94 12.72 3.34 -13.07
C ALA A 94 11.92 2.23 -12.36
N PHE A 95 10.71 2.53 -11.87
CA PHE A 95 9.78 1.59 -11.28
C PHE A 95 8.63 1.27 -12.26
N PRO A 96 7.99 0.08 -12.15
CA PRO A 96 6.85 -0.28 -12.99
C PRO A 96 5.60 0.54 -12.65
N MET A 97 4.79 0.74 -13.68
CA MET A 97 3.45 1.31 -13.59
C MET A 97 2.42 0.17 -13.72
N LEU A 98 1.46 0.10 -12.81
CA LEU A 98 0.40 -0.90 -12.79
C LEU A 98 -0.93 -0.22 -13.14
N SER A 99 -1.65 -0.81 -14.08
CA SER A 99 -2.91 -0.32 -14.60
C SER A 99 -4.08 -0.88 -13.80
N ASP A 100 -4.96 0.04 -13.39
CA ASP A 100 -6.31 -0.22 -12.89
C ASP A 100 -7.31 0.50 -13.81
N ALA A 101 -7.30 0.17 -15.10
CA ALA A 101 -8.05 0.92 -16.12
C ALA A 101 -9.56 1.01 -15.85
N ASP A 102 -10.15 0.02 -15.18
CA ASP A 102 -11.56 0.01 -14.78
C ASP A 102 -11.83 0.70 -13.43
N GLY A 103 -10.78 1.12 -12.72
CA GLY A 103 -10.84 1.82 -11.44
C GLY A 103 -11.32 0.96 -10.26
N THR A 104 -11.55 -0.35 -10.45
CA THR A 104 -12.15 -1.20 -9.43
C THR A 104 -11.21 -1.46 -8.28
N ALA A 105 -9.90 -1.62 -8.54
CA ALA A 105 -8.91 -1.89 -7.51
C ALA A 105 -8.68 -0.65 -6.63
N LEU A 106 -8.49 0.53 -7.22
CA LEU A 106 -8.29 1.78 -6.51
C LEU A 106 -9.56 2.22 -5.77
N SER A 107 -10.75 1.90 -6.29
CA SER A 107 -12.02 2.12 -5.57
C SER A 107 -12.10 1.34 -4.25
N ARG A 108 -11.58 0.09 -4.21
CA ARG A 108 -11.52 -0.71 -2.98
C ARG A 108 -10.63 -0.08 -1.91
N TRP A 109 -9.61 0.66 -2.32
CA TRP A 109 -8.75 1.42 -1.41
C TRP A 109 -9.20 2.88 -1.20
N GLY A 110 -10.29 3.33 -1.81
CA GLY A 110 -10.73 4.73 -1.74
C GLY A 110 -9.73 5.72 -2.34
N MET A 111 -9.02 5.31 -3.38
CA MET A 111 -7.89 6.05 -3.99
C MET A 111 -8.08 6.41 -5.46
N LEU A 112 -9.25 6.14 -6.05
CA LEU A 112 -9.50 6.34 -7.48
C LEU A 112 -9.23 7.78 -7.97
N ASP A 113 -9.53 8.78 -7.14
CA ASP A 113 -9.54 10.20 -7.50
C ASP A 113 -8.44 11.03 -6.83
N ARG A 114 -7.39 10.39 -6.30
CA ARG A 114 -6.39 11.08 -5.49
C ARG A 114 -5.01 10.45 -5.52
N ALA A 115 -4.03 11.31 -5.30
CA ALA A 115 -2.66 10.90 -5.03
C ALA A 115 -2.47 10.37 -3.61
N GLY A 116 -1.53 9.46 -3.44
CA GLY A 116 -1.09 9.00 -2.12
C GLY A 116 -0.07 7.88 -2.20
N LEU A 117 0.33 7.38 -1.04
CA LEU A 117 1.25 6.26 -0.98
C LEU A 117 0.97 5.32 0.17
N PHE A 118 1.40 4.09 0.00
CA PHE A 118 1.37 3.03 1.01
C PHE A 118 2.71 2.30 1.02
N LEU A 119 3.32 2.20 2.18
CA LEU A 119 4.42 1.27 2.41
C LEU A 119 3.85 0.01 3.03
N LEU A 120 3.88 -1.10 2.29
CA LEU A 120 3.35 -2.39 2.71
C LEU A 120 4.51 -3.34 3.01
N ASP A 121 4.37 -4.15 4.06
CA ASP A 121 5.32 -5.25 4.28
C ASP A 121 5.01 -6.47 3.39
N ARG A 122 5.77 -7.56 3.59
CA ARG A 122 5.62 -8.79 2.81
C ARG A 122 4.28 -9.52 3.01
N GLY A 123 3.51 -9.17 4.04
CA GLY A 123 2.16 -9.66 4.31
C GLY A 123 1.08 -8.67 3.94
N LEU A 124 1.40 -7.63 3.16
CA LEU A 124 0.53 -6.51 2.82
C LEU A 124 0.03 -5.71 4.04
N VAL A 125 0.73 -5.77 5.18
CA VAL A 125 0.40 -4.92 6.32
C VAL A 125 0.91 -3.51 6.06
N VAL A 126 0.04 -2.52 6.20
CA VAL A 126 0.41 -1.11 6.01
C VAL A 126 1.33 -0.68 7.13
N ARG A 127 2.53 -0.22 6.77
CA ARG A 127 3.56 0.27 7.69
C ARG A 127 3.63 1.79 7.72
N GLN A 128 3.40 2.44 6.58
CA GLN A 128 3.21 3.88 6.45
C GLN A 128 2.17 4.15 5.36
N ARG A 129 1.46 5.27 5.47
CA ARG A 129 0.54 5.74 4.43
C ARG A 129 0.46 7.26 4.43
N ALA A 130 0.14 7.84 3.28
CA ALA A 130 -0.33 9.22 3.17
C ALA A 130 -1.36 9.34 2.04
N LEU A 131 -2.47 10.01 2.32
CA LEU A 131 -3.58 10.19 1.39
C LEU A 131 -3.73 11.67 1.08
N GLY A 132 -3.80 12.04 -0.20
CA GLY A 132 -3.95 13.44 -0.62
C GLY A 132 -2.79 14.37 -0.26
N ALA A 133 -1.73 13.83 0.35
CA ALA A 133 -0.51 14.53 0.71
C ALA A 133 0.70 13.66 0.35
N THR A 134 1.77 14.29 -0.12
CA THR A 134 3.04 13.61 -0.40
C THR A 134 3.79 13.42 0.91
N LEU A 135 4.10 12.17 1.29
CA LEU A 135 5.20 11.94 2.25
C LEU A 135 6.51 12.06 1.47
N ALA A 136 7.34 13.00 1.91
CA ALA A 136 8.66 13.24 1.31
C ALA A 136 9.49 11.94 1.33
N PRO A 137 10.27 11.66 0.27
CA PRO A 137 11.10 10.46 0.20
C PRO A 137 12.02 10.27 1.40
N ASP A 138 12.56 11.35 1.98
CA ASP A 138 13.44 11.29 3.15
C ASP A 138 12.77 10.72 4.40
N ALA A 139 11.47 10.99 4.59
CA ALA A 139 10.71 10.44 5.71
C ALA A 139 10.56 8.91 5.55
N ILE A 140 10.23 8.45 4.34
CA ILE A 140 10.14 7.03 4.02
C ILE A 140 11.50 6.34 4.13
N LEU A 141 12.56 6.93 3.59
CA LEU A 141 13.92 6.40 3.70
C LEU A 141 14.37 6.27 5.15
N SER A 142 14.12 7.29 5.96
CA SER A 142 14.44 7.27 7.39
C SER A 142 13.68 6.15 8.11
N PHE A 143 12.40 5.94 7.77
CA PHE A 143 11.59 4.86 8.32
C PHE A 143 12.10 3.47 7.91
N LEU A 144 12.45 3.29 6.63
CA LEU A 144 13.01 2.05 6.08
C LEU A 144 14.35 1.70 6.74
N ARG A 145 15.25 2.66 6.86
CA ARG A 145 16.58 2.49 7.47
C ARG A 145 16.50 2.06 8.95
N ARG A 146 15.47 2.49 9.67
CA ARG A 146 15.18 2.03 11.04
C ARG A 146 14.53 0.64 11.10
N GLY A 147 14.31 -0.02 9.97
CA GLY A 147 13.68 -1.33 9.89
C GLY A 147 12.16 -1.32 9.99
N GLY A 148 11.51 -0.15 9.83
CA GLY A 148 10.06 0.01 10.04
C GLY A 148 9.18 -0.79 9.08
N ALA A 149 9.73 -1.29 7.97
CA ALA A 149 9.01 -2.16 7.03
C ALA A 149 9.15 -3.66 7.33
N ARG A 150 9.92 -4.05 8.35
CA ARG A 150 10.04 -5.46 8.74
C ARG A 150 8.73 -5.92 9.38
N ARG A 151 8.31 -7.13 9.04
CA ARG A 151 7.16 -7.77 9.71
C ARG A 151 7.47 -7.89 11.19
N ALA A 152 6.57 -7.38 12.04
CA ALA A 152 6.67 -7.56 13.48
C ALA A 152 6.73 -9.06 13.81
N LYS A 153 7.64 -9.47 14.71
CA LYS A 153 7.64 -10.83 15.24
C LYS A 153 6.34 -11.01 16.02
N VAL A 154 5.48 -11.93 15.58
CA VAL A 154 4.28 -12.29 16.32
C VAL A 154 4.72 -12.91 17.63
N ASN A 155 4.47 -12.23 18.75
CA ASN A 155 4.77 -12.77 20.08
C ASN A 155 3.69 -13.81 20.44
N LEU A 156 4.10 -15.04 20.72
CA LEU A 156 3.21 -16.15 21.06
C LEU A 156 2.34 -15.83 22.29
N ARG A 157 2.83 -14.97 23.19
CA ARG A 157 2.10 -14.47 24.37
C ARG A 157 0.87 -13.65 24.01
N ASP A 158 0.92 -12.85 22.95
CA ASP A 158 -0.20 -12.00 22.53
C ASP A 158 -1.35 -12.83 21.94
N ARG A 159 -1.03 -13.95 21.29
CA ARG A 159 -2.03 -14.94 20.83
C ARG A 159 -2.68 -15.69 21.99
N ALA A 160 -1.90 -16.09 22.99
CA ALA A 160 -2.41 -16.77 24.17
C ALA A 160 -3.35 -15.88 25.00
N LEU A 161 -3.01 -14.58 25.10
CA LEU A 161 -3.83 -13.61 25.83
C LEU A 161 -5.19 -13.35 25.14
N HIS A 162 -5.20 -13.23 23.81
CA HIS A 162 -6.45 -13.12 23.05
C HIS A 162 -7.32 -14.39 23.15
N PHE A 163 -6.72 -15.57 23.22
CA PHE A 163 -7.46 -16.83 23.38
C PHE A 163 -8.07 -16.97 24.78
N LEU A 164 -7.36 -16.55 25.83
CA LEU A 164 -7.86 -16.54 27.21
C LEU A 164 -8.99 -15.53 27.42
N GLN A 165 -8.93 -14.35 26.80
CA GLN A 165 -9.99 -13.35 26.86
C GLN A 165 -11.26 -13.80 26.12
N ALA A 166 -11.14 -14.52 25.00
CA ALA A 166 -12.29 -15.06 24.28
C ALA A 166 -13.06 -16.12 25.11
N ILE A 167 -12.37 -16.93 25.91
CA ILE A 167 -12.99 -17.95 26.77
C ILE A 167 -13.74 -17.32 27.95
N GLN A 168 -13.27 -16.18 28.47
CA GLN A 168 -13.92 -15.50 29.60
C GLN A 168 -15.32 -14.94 29.26
N HIS A 169 -15.61 -14.66 27.99
CA HIS A 169 -16.95 -14.23 27.56
C HIS A 169 -17.93 -15.39 27.29
N ALA A 170 -17.44 -16.64 27.19
CA ALA A 170 -18.29 -17.81 26.94
C ALA A 170 -18.94 -18.37 28.23
N PHE A 171 -18.41 -18.03 29.40
CA PHE A 171 -18.93 -18.48 30.70
C PHE A 171 -19.75 -17.38 31.39
N ARG A 172 -20.91 -17.05 30.82
CA ARG A 172 -21.96 -16.30 31.55
C ARG A 172 -22.89 -17.33 32.21
N PRO A 173 -22.95 -17.43 33.56
CA PRO A 173 -23.83 -18.40 34.20
C PRO A 173 -25.29 -18.04 33.90
N LEU A 174 -26.05 -19.03 33.42
CA LEU A 174 -27.50 -18.92 33.23
C LEU A 174 -28.14 -18.65 34.60
N ARG A 175 -28.82 -17.51 34.73
CA ARG A 175 -29.59 -17.17 35.93
C ARG A 175 -30.74 -18.17 36.07
N PRO A 176 -30.97 -18.77 37.25
CA PRO A 176 -32.14 -19.60 37.47
C PRO A 176 -33.39 -18.71 37.51
N VAL A 177 -34.39 -19.08 36.71
CA VAL A 177 -35.73 -18.48 36.74
C VAL A 177 -36.43 -18.99 38.01
N ARG A 178 -36.94 -18.06 38.82
CA ARG A 178 -37.88 -18.35 39.92
C ARG A 178 -39.30 -18.16 39.45
#